data_AF-A5DYC6-F1
#
_entry.id   AF-A5DYC6-F1
#
_cell.length_a   1.000
_cell.length_b   1.000
_cell.length_c   1.000
_cell.angle_alpha   90.00
_cell.angle_beta   90.00
_cell.angle_gamma   90.00
#
_symmetry.space_group_name_H-M   'P 1'
#
loop_
_entity.id
_entity.type
_entity.pdbx_description
1 polymer ?
#
loop_
_entity_poly.entity_id
_entity_poly.type
_entity_poly.pdbx_seq_one_letter_code
_entity_poly.pdbx_strand_id
1 'polypeptide(L)'
;MDPNMKIPVEVNPDEDTEWNDILRAHGVIPEKPPSPSAQLEEALEDAVRKQHENRLENKDLDEHRQLEDQEDEEFLNFYKQKRLNELKELTAKKKFGLVLPVSKSEYEDEVTKASKDTYVVVHLSLQSSLQSRLLGSLMTQLAIKFPELKFCDIPAQRCIENYPESVTYRASTR
;
A
#
# COMPACT_ATOMS: atom_id res chain seq x y z
N MET A 1 -46.37 66.65 8.21
CA MET A 1 -47.14 65.39 8.30
C MET A 1 -47.63 65.13 6.89
N ASP A 2 -47.16 64.11 6.18
CA ASP A 2 -47.25 62.69 6.56
C ASP A 2 -45.91 61.94 6.58
N PRO A 3 -45.49 61.33 7.71
CA PRO A 3 -44.18 60.69 7.87
C PRO A 3 -44.08 59.24 7.40
N ASN A 4 -44.84 58.79 6.39
CA ASN A 4 -44.83 57.38 5.99
C ASN A 4 -44.97 57.16 4.48
N MET A 5 -44.00 57.66 3.71
CA MET A 5 -43.86 57.29 2.30
C MET A 5 -43.09 55.97 2.22
N LYS A 6 -43.82 54.86 2.08
CA LYS A 6 -43.22 53.55 1.83
C LYS A 6 -42.76 53.50 0.37
N ILE A 7 -41.47 53.71 0.15
CA ILE A 7 -40.82 53.51 -1.14
C ILE A 7 -40.67 51.99 -1.34
N PRO A 8 -41.28 51.36 -2.36
CA PRO A 8 -41.00 49.96 -2.65
C PRO A 8 -39.60 49.86 -3.26
N VAL A 9 -38.64 49.35 -2.48
CA VAL A 9 -37.30 49.01 -2.95
C VAL A 9 -37.39 47.61 -3.56
N GLU A 10 -37.31 47.50 -4.88
CA GLU A 10 -37.14 46.21 -5.55
C GLU A 10 -35.69 45.75 -5.34
N VAL A 11 -35.50 44.80 -4.43
CA VAL A 11 -34.19 44.17 -4.17
C VAL A 11 -34.01 42.98 -5.11
N ASN A 12 -32.96 43.05 -5.93
CA ASN A 12 -32.51 41.91 -6.74
C ASN A 12 -31.79 40.91 -5.81
N PRO A 13 -32.27 39.66 -5.68
CA PRO A 13 -31.73 38.68 -4.72
C PRO A 13 -30.29 38.24 -4.98
N ASP A 14 -29.79 38.45 -6.21
CA ASP A 14 -28.49 37.95 -6.67
C ASP A 14 -27.36 39.00 -6.61
N GLU A 15 -27.65 40.26 -6.27
CA GLU A 15 -26.62 41.30 -6.14
C GLU A 15 -25.92 41.26 -4.77
N ASP A 16 -24.58 41.19 -4.76
CA ASP A 16 -23.77 41.23 -3.53
C ASP A 16 -23.45 42.69 -3.15
N THR A 17 -24.40 43.31 -2.45
CA THR A 17 -24.20 44.61 -1.80
C THR A 17 -24.21 44.45 -0.29
N GLU A 18 -23.50 45.32 0.44
CA GLU A 18 -23.48 45.30 1.93
C GLU A 18 -24.88 45.37 2.55
N TRP A 19 -25.84 45.94 1.82
CA TRP A 19 -27.25 46.00 2.22
C TRP A 19 -27.96 44.64 2.12
N ASN A 20 -27.65 43.80 1.13
CA ASN A 20 -28.25 42.47 0.98
C ASN A 20 -27.74 41.47 2.05
N ASP A 21 -26.51 41.62 2.53
CA ASP A 21 -25.99 40.79 3.62
C ASP A 21 -26.63 41.12 4.97
N ILE A 22 -26.93 42.40 5.22
CA ILE A 22 -27.70 42.81 6.42
C ILE A 22 -29.13 42.25 6.36
N LEU A 23 -29.74 42.18 5.17
CA LEU A 23 -31.07 41.60 4.97
C LEU A 23 -31.10 40.07 5.11
N ARG A 24 -30.02 39.38 4.71
CA ARG A 24 -29.81 37.94 4.99
C ARG A 24 -29.65 37.67 6.49
N ALA A 25 -28.87 38.49 7.19
CA ALA A 25 -28.68 38.39 8.64
C ALA A 25 -29.97 38.64 9.45
N HIS A 26 -30.85 39.52 8.95
CA HIS A 26 -32.17 39.77 9.56
C HIS A 26 -33.26 38.77 9.12
N GLY A 27 -32.94 37.77 8.30
CA GLY A 27 -33.86 36.68 7.92
C GLY A 27 -34.94 37.08 6.90
N VAL A 28 -34.75 38.20 6.18
CA VAL A 28 -35.70 38.70 5.17
C VAL A 28 -35.46 38.04 3.81
N ILE A 29 -34.23 37.59 3.52
CA ILE A 29 -33.81 36.91 2.28
C ILE A 29 -33.11 35.59 2.64
N PRO A 30 -33.31 34.48 1.89
CA PRO A 30 -32.64 33.20 2.12
C PRO A 30 -31.11 33.30 2.03
N GLU A 31 -30.39 32.48 2.82
CA GLU A 31 -28.92 32.40 2.77
C GLU A 31 -28.42 31.82 1.45
N LYS A 32 -27.29 32.37 0.96
CA LYS A 32 -26.68 31.97 -0.31
C LYS A 32 -26.05 30.57 -0.17
N PRO A 33 -26.17 29.67 -1.17
CA PRO A 33 -25.49 28.38 -1.13
C PRO A 33 -23.96 28.57 -1.00
N PRO A 34 -23.27 27.71 -0.23
CA PRO A 34 -21.83 27.83 -0.02
C PRO A 34 -21.07 27.76 -1.34
N SER A 35 -20.10 28.65 -1.52
CA SER A 35 -19.37 28.78 -2.79
C SER A 35 -18.49 27.55 -3.07
N PRO A 36 -18.42 27.06 -4.32
CA PRO A 36 -17.59 25.92 -4.73
C PRO A 36 -16.07 26.12 -4.57
N SER A 37 -15.64 27.29 -4.12
CA SER A 37 -14.24 27.73 -4.07
C SER A 37 -13.39 26.95 -3.07
N ALA A 38 -13.93 26.57 -1.92
CA ALA A 38 -13.17 25.84 -0.90
C ALA A 38 -12.75 24.42 -1.36
N GLN A 39 -13.61 23.74 -2.11
CA GLN A 39 -13.30 22.41 -2.67
C GLN A 39 -12.32 22.50 -3.84
N LEU A 40 -12.37 23.58 -4.63
CA LEU A 40 -11.40 23.83 -5.70
C LEU A 40 -10.01 24.15 -5.13
N GLU A 41 -9.94 24.91 -4.05
CA GLU A 41 -8.68 25.30 -3.40
C GLU A 41 -7.97 24.08 -2.80
N GLU A 42 -8.70 23.23 -2.07
CA GLU A 42 -8.17 21.98 -1.52
C GLU A 42 -7.70 21.00 -2.62
N ALA A 43 -8.44 20.92 -3.73
CA ALA A 43 -8.05 20.10 -4.89
C ALA A 43 -6.81 20.64 -5.60
N LEU A 44 -6.64 21.97 -5.66
CA LEU A 44 -5.47 22.61 -6.25
C LEU A 44 -4.23 22.39 -5.39
N GLU A 45 -4.35 22.49 -4.07
CA GLU A 45 -3.25 22.19 -3.15
C GLU A 45 -2.82 20.71 -3.21
N ASP A 46 -3.77 19.79 -3.33
CA ASP A 46 -3.48 18.36 -3.50
C ASP A 46 -2.83 18.07 -4.86
N ALA A 47 -3.25 18.77 -5.93
CA ALA A 47 -2.61 18.68 -7.23
C ALA A 47 -1.16 19.22 -7.20
N VAL A 48 -0.91 20.32 -6.49
CA VAL A 48 0.44 20.89 -6.30
C VAL A 48 1.33 19.96 -5.48
N ARG A 49 0.79 19.35 -4.41
CA ARG A 49 1.51 18.32 -3.62
C ARG A 49 1.87 17.11 -4.48
N LYS A 50 0.91 16.57 -5.24
CA LYS A 50 1.14 15.43 -6.16
C LYS A 50 2.12 15.76 -7.27
N GLN A 51 2.08 16.99 -7.81
CA GLN A 51 3.08 17.46 -8.77
C GLN A 51 4.47 17.60 -8.15
N HIS A 52 4.56 17.97 -6.88
CA HIS A 52 5.82 18.03 -6.14
C HIS A 52 6.38 16.61 -5.87
N GLU A 53 5.52 15.66 -5.48
CA GLU A 53 5.90 14.26 -5.24
C GLU A 53 6.33 13.51 -6.51
N ASN A 54 5.68 13.77 -7.66
CA ASN A 54 5.98 13.11 -8.94
C ASN A 54 6.91 13.93 -9.86
N ARG A 55 7.53 15.01 -9.35
CA ARG A 55 8.32 15.95 -10.16
C ARG A 55 9.51 15.31 -10.88
N LEU A 56 10.00 14.19 -10.36
CA LEU A 56 11.20 13.49 -10.82
C LEU A 56 10.88 12.27 -11.73
N GLU A 57 9.65 11.78 -11.76
CA GLU A 57 9.30 10.52 -12.44
C GLU A 57 9.16 10.66 -13.98
N ASN A 58 9.08 11.88 -14.52
CA ASN A 58 8.82 12.13 -15.95
C ASN A 58 9.67 13.25 -16.59
N LYS A 59 10.80 13.66 -15.98
CA LYS A 59 11.66 14.71 -16.54
C LYS A 59 12.85 14.15 -17.30
N ASP A 60 13.21 14.84 -18.38
CA ASP A 60 14.37 14.53 -19.21
C ASP A 60 15.67 15.00 -18.52
N LEU A 61 16.83 14.43 -18.90
CA LEU A 61 18.12 14.64 -18.22
C LEU A 61 18.56 16.12 -18.20
N ASP A 62 18.19 16.90 -19.21
CA ASP A 62 18.49 18.33 -19.30
C ASP A 62 17.57 19.22 -18.45
N GLU A 63 16.31 18.84 -18.23
CA GLU A 63 15.41 19.54 -17.31
C GLU A 63 15.81 19.29 -15.85
N HIS A 64 16.35 18.10 -15.56
CA HIS A 64 16.89 17.74 -14.26
C HIS A 64 18.08 18.64 -13.88
N ARG A 65 18.97 18.94 -14.84
CA ARG A 65 20.13 19.85 -14.62
C ARG A 65 19.74 21.29 -14.33
N GLN A 66 18.67 21.80 -14.93
CA GLN A 66 18.20 23.17 -14.65
C GLN A 66 17.52 23.29 -13.28
N LEU A 67 17.01 22.18 -12.75
CA LEU A 67 16.46 22.10 -11.40
C LEU A 67 17.55 21.87 -10.34
N GLU A 68 18.65 21.21 -10.69
CA GLU A 68 19.81 21.04 -9.80
C GLU A 68 20.41 22.38 -9.31
N ASP A 69 20.25 23.47 -10.07
CA ASP A 69 20.70 24.82 -9.67
C ASP A 69 19.67 25.58 -8.78
N GLN A 70 18.42 25.13 -8.69
CA GLN A 70 17.34 25.74 -7.89
C GLN A 70 16.85 24.87 -6.72
N GLU A 71 17.25 23.60 -6.67
CA GLU A 71 16.81 22.65 -5.66
C GLU A 71 17.72 22.71 -4.42
N ASP A 72 17.16 23.17 -3.29
CA ASP A 72 17.82 23.16 -1.99
C ASP A 72 18.39 21.76 -1.69
N GLU A 73 19.64 21.70 -1.22
CA GLU A 73 20.37 20.47 -0.87
C GLU A 73 19.55 19.52 0.04
N GLU A 74 18.61 20.07 0.80
CA GLU A 74 17.66 19.36 1.66
C GLU A 74 16.70 18.43 0.88
N PHE A 75 16.19 18.84 -0.28
CA PHE A 75 15.29 18.02 -1.10
C PHE A 75 16.02 16.83 -1.72
N LEU A 76 17.23 17.07 -2.25
CA LEU A 76 18.06 16.01 -2.82
C LEU A 76 18.47 14.98 -1.76
N ASN A 77 18.73 15.44 -0.53
CA ASN A 77 19.08 14.57 0.59
C ASN A 77 17.87 13.75 1.10
N PHE A 78 16.68 14.36 1.15
CA PHE A 78 15.43 13.66 1.46
C PHE A 78 15.14 12.54 0.45
N TYR A 79 15.29 12.82 -0.85
CA TYR A 79 15.07 11.81 -1.90
C TYR A 79 16.09 10.66 -1.83
N LYS A 80 17.38 10.99 -1.61
CA LYS A 80 18.42 9.98 -1.37
C LYS A 80 18.09 9.10 -0.17
N GLN A 81 17.67 9.69 0.97
CA GLN A 81 17.25 8.92 2.14
C GLN A 81 16.02 8.06 1.88
N LYS A 82 15.01 8.58 1.18
CA LYS A 82 13.79 7.84 0.83
C LYS A 82 14.12 6.58 0.03
N ARG A 83 14.90 6.71 -1.06
CA ARG A 83 15.32 5.58 -1.90
C ARG A 83 16.18 4.56 -1.13
N LEU A 84 17.05 5.05 -0.26
CA LEU A 84 17.94 4.20 0.54
C LEU A 84 17.15 3.43 1.62
N ASN A 85 16.09 4.02 2.18
CA ASN A 85 15.18 3.34 3.10
C ASN A 85 14.34 2.28 2.38
N GLU A 86 13.78 2.57 1.20
CA GLU A 86 13.07 1.57 0.39
C GLU A 86 13.97 0.36 0.07
N LEU A 87 15.23 0.62 -0.31
CA LEU A 87 16.20 -0.45 -0.58
C LEU A 87 16.56 -1.25 0.68
N LYS A 88 16.68 -0.58 1.83
CA LYS A 88 16.89 -1.22 3.13
C LYS A 88 15.71 -2.10 3.52
N GLU A 89 14.47 -1.64 3.35
CA GLU A 89 13.27 -2.44 3.63
C GLU A 89 13.19 -3.68 2.74
N LEU A 90 13.48 -3.54 1.44
CA LEU A 90 13.54 -4.66 0.52
C LEU A 90 14.64 -5.66 0.90
N THR A 91 15.79 -5.17 1.36
CA THR A 91 16.90 -6.03 1.80
C THR A 91 16.59 -6.70 3.14
N ALA A 92 15.95 -6.00 4.07
CA ALA A 92 15.53 -6.55 5.36
C ALA A 92 14.45 -7.63 5.23
N LYS A 93 13.68 -7.62 4.13
CA LYS A 93 12.74 -8.70 3.80
C LYS A 93 13.44 -9.97 3.32
N LYS A 94 14.67 -9.88 2.78
CA LYS A 94 15.50 -11.02 2.36
C LYS A 94 16.14 -11.73 3.56
N LYS A 95 15.31 -12.26 4.47
CA LYS A 95 15.76 -12.93 5.71
C LYS A 95 16.13 -14.39 5.49
N PHE A 96 15.59 -15.00 4.44
CA PHE A 96 15.71 -16.41 4.11
C PHE A 96 16.59 -16.57 2.87
N GLY A 97 16.83 -17.81 2.44
CA GLY A 97 17.81 -18.09 1.38
C GLY A 97 18.20 -19.57 1.26
N LEU A 98 17.70 -20.38 2.19
CA LEU A 98 17.95 -21.82 2.28
C LEU A 98 16.69 -22.52 2.80
N VAL A 99 16.61 -23.83 2.56
CA VAL A 99 15.53 -24.67 3.07
C VAL A 99 15.87 -25.11 4.49
N LEU A 100 15.02 -24.76 5.45
CA LEU A 100 15.21 -25.09 6.86
C LEU A 100 14.56 -26.44 7.20
N PRO A 101 15.28 -27.41 7.75
CA PRO A 101 14.67 -28.63 8.27
C PRO A 101 13.93 -28.31 9.58
N VAL A 102 12.66 -28.72 9.69
CA VAL A 102 11.80 -28.44 10.85
C VAL A 102 11.36 -29.75 11.50
N SER A 103 11.35 -29.79 12.84
CA SER A 103 10.78 -30.91 13.59
C SER A 103 9.30 -30.68 13.96
N LYS A 104 8.60 -31.71 14.43
CA LYS A 104 7.20 -31.60 14.85
C LYS A 104 7.01 -30.59 16.00
N SER A 105 7.97 -30.50 16.93
CA SER A 105 7.94 -29.54 18.05
C SER A 105 8.13 -28.10 17.60
N GLU A 106 8.93 -27.88 16.55
CA GLU A 106 9.25 -26.54 16.04
C GLU A 106 8.20 -26.04 15.03
N TYR A 107 7.30 -26.91 14.55
CA TYR A 107 6.32 -26.56 13.53
C TYR A 107 5.42 -25.38 13.92
N GLU A 108 5.01 -25.31 15.19
CA GLU A 108 4.15 -24.21 15.65
C GLU A 108 4.87 -22.87 15.56
N ASP A 109 6.12 -22.79 16.01
CA ASP A 109 6.91 -21.57 15.97
C ASP A 109 7.34 -21.22 14.54
N GLU A 110 7.92 -22.19 13.84
CA GLU A 110 8.57 -21.97 12.55
C GLU A 110 7.59 -21.80 11.39
N VAL A 111 6.39 -22.37 11.49
CA VAL A 111 5.35 -22.31 10.46
C VAL A 111 4.18 -21.45 10.93
N THR A 112 3.54 -21.81 12.05
CA THR A 112 2.27 -21.17 12.46
C THR A 112 2.50 -19.73 12.91
N LYS A 113 3.48 -19.46 13.78
CA LYS A 113 3.78 -18.10 14.21
C LYS A 113 4.46 -17.29 13.11
N ALA A 114 5.41 -17.89 12.38
CA ALA A 114 6.08 -17.22 11.27
C ALA A 114 5.14 -16.82 10.12
N SER A 115 4.07 -17.59 9.87
CA SER A 115 3.08 -17.30 8.81
C SER A 115 2.35 -15.96 8.98
N LYS A 116 2.39 -15.37 10.18
CA LYS A 116 1.79 -14.06 10.46
C LYS A 116 2.61 -12.89 9.90
N ASP A 117 3.94 -13.05 9.79
CA ASP A 117 4.86 -12.00 9.33
C ASP A 117 5.38 -12.27 7.92
N THR A 118 5.50 -13.55 7.52
CA THR A 118 6.08 -13.93 6.23
C THR A 118 5.38 -15.13 5.63
N TYR A 119 5.39 -15.23 4.31
CA TYR A 119 4.93 -16.42 3.59
C TYR A 119 5.87 -17.61 3.84
N VAL A 120 5.29 -18.71 4.32
CA VAL A 120 6.01 -19.96 4.61
C VAL A 120 5.56 -21.05 3.64
N VAL A 121 6.52 -21.66 2.95
CA VAL A 121 6.33 -22.83 2.09
C VAL A 121 6.88 -24.04 2.82
N VAL A 122 6.00 -24.96 3.20
CA VAL A 122 6.37 -26.21 3.87
C VAL A 122 6.25 -27.37 2.91
N HIS A 123 7.32 -28.15 2.77
CA HIS A 123 7.32 -29.41 2.05
C HIS A 123 7.38 -30.57 3.02
N LEU A 124 6.36 -31.43 2.92
CA LEU A 124 6.34 -32.71 3.63
C LEU A 124 7.14 -33.72 2.79
N SER A 125 8.40 -33.92 3.15
CA SER A 125 9.31 -34.77 2.38
C SER A 125 9.06 -36.25 2.62
N LEU A 126 9.02 -37.01 1.53
CA LEU A 126 8.89 -38.47 1.55
C LEU A 126 10.01 -39.07 0.71
N GLN A 127 11.01 -39.67 1.38
CA GLN A 127 12.20 -40.21 0.72
C GLN A 127 11.90 -41.35 -0.25
N SER A 128 10.82 -42.11 -0.02
CA SER A 128 10.40 -43.20 -0.91
C SER A 128 9.85 -42.71 -2.25
N SER A 129 9.33 -41.48 -2.33
CA SER A 129 8.80 -40.91 -3.58
C SER A 129 9.86 -40.13 -4.34
N LEU A 130 10.10 -40.51 -5.61
CA LEU A 130 10.99 -39.77 -6.50
C LEU A 130 10.54 -38.32 -6.70
N GLN A 131 9.23 -38.08 -6.78
CA GLN A 131 8.65 -36.75 -7.01
C GLN A 131 8.94 -35.80 -5.84
N SER A 132 8.86 -36.30 -4.60
CA SER A 132 9.19 -35.50 -3.41
C SER A 132 10.67 -35.14 -3.36
N ARG A 133 11.56 -36.07 -3.73
CA ARG A 133 13.01 -35.77 -3.81
C ARG A 133 13.32 -34.71 -4.88
N LEU A 134 12.66 -34.78 -6.04
CA LEU A 134 12.80 -33.76 -7.08
C LEU A 134 12.31 -32.38 -6.60
N LEU A 135 11.16 -32.35 -5.91
CA LEU A 135 10.63 -31.11 -5.34
C LEU A 135 11.57 -30.51 -4.30
N GLY A 136 12.21 -31.32 -3.45
CA GLY A 136 13.22 -30.84 -2.50
C GLY A 136 14.42 -30.17 -3.17
N SER A 137 14.90 -30.74 -4.29
CA SER A 137 15.98 -30.13 -5.09
C SER A 137 15.55 -28.79 -5.69
N LEU A 138 14.34 -28.71 -6.25
CA LEU A 138 13.77 -27.47 -6.79
C LEU A 138 13.57 -26.41 -5.70
N MET A 139 13.08 -26.79 -4.52
CA MET A 139 12.92 -25.87 -3.39
C MET A 139 14.25 -25.25 -2.95
N THR A 140 15.34 -26.00 -3.01
CA THR A 140 16.67 -25.46 -2.69
C THR A 140 17.06 -24.33 -3.65
N GLN A 141 16.78 -24.50 -4.95
CA GLN A 141 17.03 -23.47 -5.95
C GLN A 141 16.08 -22.27 -5.79
N LEU A 142 14.82 -22.53 -5.45
CA LEU A 142 13.82 -21.48 -5.21
C LEU A 142 14.14 -20.67 -3.96
N ALA A 143 14.64 -21.29 -2.89
CA ALA A 143 15.02 -20.59 -1.66
C ALA A 143 16.13 -19.56 -1.91
N ILE A 144 17.09 -19.87 -2.78
CA ILE A 144 18.16 -18.93 -3.17
C ILE A 144 17.59 -17.77 -4.00
N LYS A 145 16.62 -18.07 -4.88
CA LYS A 145 16.02 -17.09 -5.79
C LYS A 145 15.05 -16.14 -5.09
N PHE A 146 14.33 -16.63 -4.08
CA PHE A 146 13.29 -15.90 -3.34
C PHE A 146 13.63 -15.85 -1.84
N PRO A 147 14.65 -15.08 -1.44
CA PRO A 147 15.10 -14.96 -0.05
C PRO A 147 14.07 -14.26 0.88
N GLU A 148 13.01 -13.69 0.33
CA GLU A 148 11.89 -13.13 1.08
C GLU A 148 10.88 -14.19 1.57
N LEU A 149 10.92 -15.40 1.01
CA LEU A 149 10.03 -16.50 1.38
C LEU A 149 10.75 -17.48 2.30
N LYS A 150 10.04 -17.96 3.32
CA LYS A 150 10.57 -18.98 4.22
C LYS A 150 10.28 -20.38 3.66
N PHE A 151 11.31 -21.13 3.31
CA PHE A 151 11.18 -22.51 2.86
C PHE A 151 11.53 -23.48 4.00
N CYS A 152 10.63 -24.42 4.28
CA CYS A 152 10.77 -25.42 5.34
C CYS A 152 10.59 -26.83 4.78
N ASP A 153 11.38 -27.77 5.27
CA ASP A 153 11.25 -29.20 4.97
C ASP A 153 11.00 -29.99 6.25
N ILE A 154 9.97 -30.83 6.25
CA ILE A 154 9.68 -31.74 7.36
C ILE A 154 9.41 -33.14 6.82
N PRO A 155 10.11 -34.19 7.31
CA PRO A 155 9.81 -35.55 6.90
C PRO A 155 8.37 -35.92 7.24
N ALA A 156 7.60 -36.40 6.25
CA ALA A 156 6.18 -36.66 6.40
C ALA A 156 5.86 -37.61 7.56
N GLN A 157 6.70 -38.66 7.75
CA GLN A 157 6.60 -39.62 8.85
C GLN A 157 6.83 -39.00 10.24
N ARG A 158 7.54 -37.87 10.33
CA ARG A 158 7.73 -37.13 11.59
C ARG A 158 6.60 -36.14 11.86
N CYS A 159 5.96 -35.62 10.82
CA CYS A 159 4.85 -34.68 10.94
C CYS A 159 3.54 -35.40 11.29
N ILE A 160 3.23 -36.47 10.57
CA ILE A 160 1.96 -37.20 10.66
C ILE A 160 2.24 -38.67 10.93
N GLU A 161 1.64 -39.19 12.01
CA GLU A 161 1.70 -40.61 12.35
C GLU A 161 0.97 -41.44 11.29
N ASN A 162 1.62 -42.49 10.77
CA ASN A 162 1.10 -43.35 9.69
C ASN A 162 0.83 -42.61 8.37
N TYR A 163 1.69 -41.68 7.97
CA TYR A 163 1.60 -41.05 6.66
C TYR A 163 1.65 -42.10 5.53
N PRO A 164 0.72 -42.09 4.55
CA PRO A 164 0.66 -43.12 3.51
C PRO A 164 1.87 -43.03 2.58
N GLU A 165 2.62 -44.12 2.46
CA GLU A 165 3.80 -44.19 1.58
C GLU A 165 3.45 -44.27 0.09
N SER A 166 2.19 -44.57 -0.23
CA SER A 166 1.66 -44.52 -1.59
C SER A 166 0.21 -44.02 -1.58
N VAL A 167 -0.08 -43.01 -2.40
CA VAL A 167 -1.45 -42.66 -2.79
C VAL A 167 -1.91 -43.68 -3.82
N THR A 168 -2.27 -44.88 -3.37
CA THR A 168 -3.05 -45.79 -4.19
C THR A 168 -4.46 -45.22 -4.29
N TYR A 169 -4.75 -44.51 -5.38
CA TYR A 169 -6.12 -44.14 -5.74
C TYR A 169 -6.92 -45.45 -5.90
N ARG A 170 -7.55 -45.92 -4.84
CA ARG A 170 -8.68 -46.83 -4.96
C ARG A 170 -9.81 -46.00 -5.52
N ALA A 171 -9.94 -46.00 -6.84
CA ALA A 171 -11.15 -45.56 -7.49
C ALA A 171 -12.30 -46.38 -6.88
N SER A 172 -13.04 -45.75 -5.97
CA SER A 172 -14.28 -46.31 -5.45
C SER A 172 -15.25 -46.31 -6.63
N THR A 173 -15.29 -47.44 -7.34
CA THR A 173 -16.34 -47.76 -8.28
C THR A 173 -17.58 -48.00 -7.43
N ARG A 174 -18.40 -46.96 -7.30
CA ARG A 174 -19.81 -47.09 -6.94
C ARG A 174 -20.59 -47.51 -8.17
#